data_AF-A0AAD5VLZ9-F1
#
_entry.id   AF-A0AAD5VLZ9-F1
#
_cell.length_a   1.000
_cell.length_b   1.000
_cell.length_c   1.000
_cell.angle_alpha   90.00
_cell.angle_beta   90.00
_cell.angle_gamma   90.00
#
_symmetry.space_group_name_H-M   'P 1'
#
loop_
_entity.id
_entity.type
_entity.pdbx_description
1 polymer ?
#
loop_
_entity_poly.entity_id
_entity_poly.type
_entity_poly.pdbx_seq_one_letter_code
_entity_poly.pdbx_strand_id
1 'polypeptide(L)'
;MTFLPSLTALLLRICGPSLEALSCQSISKSRKYETTPPKQDAESLHPVIIELQDIIESDPSLFMGFHQMFEDIPDDPRYRNDPTGKPQVRNYREMLRALQALLTCAPEFGDQGSGELVPAPFNAILNWPMNTSAGLHVFTHQQINDQIKKILNVWAQFLSTPESRYVLTDKHPRGWFSPSALVSMCAGNDGSFETTYICDPSKEHYGFASWDDFFTRRYRPGVRPIASPQDDNIITSACESVPYKLSHNVQHTDSFWLKGETYSLSHMLSSDPLTPQFIGGTVYQAYLSATTYHRWHSPVSGRIVKIVDVPGTYCAYPHQQDSTPVPMTRRRRITLKHSCPTLLPG
;
A
#
# COMPACT_ATOMS: atom_id res chain seq x y z
N MET A 1 42.96 16.02 1.11
CA MET A 1 42.38 14.90 0.36
C MET A 1 40.90 14.86 0.66
N THR A 2 40.13 15.51 -0.20
CA THR A 2 38.67 15.55 -0.16
C THR A 2 38.16 14.21 -0.67
N PHE A 3 37.48 13.45 0.19
CA PHE A 3 36.79 12.23 -0.22
C PHE A 3 35.63 12.62 -1.17
N LEU A 4 35.73 12.22 -2.44
CA LEU A 4 34.55 12.20 -3.32
C LEU A 4 33.57 11.15 -2.77
N PRO A 5 32.30 11.50 -2.50
CA PRO A 5 31.33 10.53 -2.04
C PRO A 5 31.02 9.56 -3.17
N SER A 6 31.23 8.26 -2.93
CA SER A 6 30.63 7.20 -3.74
C SER A 6 29.12 7.44 -3.77
N LEU A 7 28.57 7.69 -4.96
CA LEU A 7 27.12 7.85 -5.15
C LEU A 7 26.45 6.53 -4.77
N THR A 8 25.94 6.44 -3.55
CA THR A 8 25.26 5.24 -3.05
C THR A 8 23.76 5.52 -3.07
N ALA A 9 23.08 5.01 -4.08
CA ALA A 9 21.62 5.07 -4.15
C ALA A 9 21.00 3.91 -3.37
N LEU A 10 20.06 4.22 -2.49
CA LEU A 10 19.26 3.25 -1.76
C LEU A 10 17.84 3.26 -2.31
N LEU A 11 17.39 2.09 -2.79
CA LEU A 11 16.00 1.91 -3.16
C LEU A 11 15.26 1.23 -2.00
N LEU A 12 14.26 1.92 -1.45
CA LEU A 12 13.36 1.38 -0.44
C LEU A 12 12.00 1.13 -1.06
N ARG A 13 11.67 -0.14 -1.29
CA ARG A 13 10.31 -0.54 -1.65
C ARG A 13 9.48 -0.65 -0.38
N ILE A 14 8.53 0.27 -0.22
CA ILE A 14 7.52 0.20 0.84
C ILE A 14 6.22 -0.33 0.21
N CYS A 15 5.82 -1.55 0.57
CA CYS A 15 4.57 -2.13 0.06
C CYS A 15 3.37 -1.73 0.93
N GLY A 16 2.33 -1.23 0.28
CA GLY A 16 0.97 -1.19 0.78
C GLY A 16 0.26 0.14 0.46
N PRO A 17 -1.07 0.13 0.40
CA PRO A 17 -1.89 1.29 0.08
C PRO A 17 -1.82 2.33 1.21
N SER A 18 -1.99 3.60 0.88
CA SER A 18 -2.02 4.75 1.79
C SER A 18 -3.15 5.68 1.35
N LEU A 19 -3.90 6.18 2.33
CA LEU A 19 -5.07 7.04 2.19
C LEU A 19 -4.65 8.51 2.02
N GLU A 20 -5.23 9.21 1.06
CA GLU A 20 -5.45 10.66 1.13
C GLU A 20 -6.83 10.97 0.57
N ALA A 21 -7.62 11.74 1.33
CA ALA A 21 -8.39 12.87 0.80
C ALA A 21 -8.83 13.81 1.92
N LEU A 22 -8.52 15.09 1.71
CA LEU A 22 -9.01 16.24 2.45
C LEU A 22 -10.50 16.50 2.14
N SER A 23 -11.23 16.93 3.18
CA SER A 23 -12.31 17.94 3.18
C SER A 23 -13.02 18.24 1.84
N CYS A 24 -14.31 17.87 1.71
CA CYS A 24 -15.38 18.87 1.50
C CYS A 24 -16.81 18.28 1.61
N GLN A 25 -17.74 19.21 1.76
CA GLN A 25 -19.13 19.14 2.18
C GLN A 25 -20.09 18.40 1.23
N SER A 26 -21.13 17.83 1.87
CA SER A 26 -22.50 17.52 1.41
C SER A 26 -22.80 17.39 -0.09
N ILE A 27 -23.45 16.28 -0.48
CA ILE A 27 -24.77 16.28 -1.11
C ILE A 27 -25.42 14.90 -0.93
N SER A 28 -26.63 14.92 -0.36
CA SER A 28 -27.56 13.80 -0.22
C SER A 28 -28.30 13.52 -1.53
N LYS A 29 -28.54 12.25 -1.88
CA LYS A 29 -29.89 11.63 -2.02
C LYS A 29 -29.86 10.24 -2.67
N SER A 30 -30.19 9.25 -1.84
CA SER A 30 -31.10 8.11 -2.08
C SER A 30 -30.99 7.24 -3.34
N ARG A 31 -30.69 5.95 -3.12
CA ARG A 31 -31.66 4.86 -3.43
C ARG A 31 -31.35 3.59 -2.63
N LYS A 32 -32.39 3.02 -2.01
CA LYS A 32 -32.37 1.74 -1.31
C LYS A 32 -32.13 0.62 -2.32
N TYR A 33 -31.15 -0.24 -2.07
CA TYR A 33 -31.10 -1.59 -2.61
C TYR A 33 -31.14 -2.55 -1.43
N GLU A 34 -32.14 -3.42 -1.43
CA GLU A 34 -32.21 -4.60 -0.58
C GLU A 34 -31.01 -5.50 -0.91
N THR A 35 -30.01 -5.48 -0.04
CA THR A 35 -29.06 -6.57 0.07
C THR A 35 -29.62 -7.55 1.09
N THR A 36 -30.53 -8.42 0.66
CA THR A 36 -30.62 -9.71 1.35
C THR A 36 -29.37 -10.48 0.92
N PRO A 37 -28.36 -10.69 1.80
CA PRO A 37 -27.27 -11.57 1.43
C PRO A 37 -27.88 -12.94 1.12
N PRO A 38 -27.35 -13.69 0.13
CA PRO A 38 -27.76 -15.07 -0.05
C PRO A 38 -27.61 -15.78 1.31
N LYS A 39 -28.63 -16.53 1.72
CA LYS A 39 -28.53 -17.47 2.84
C LYS A 39 -27.44 -18.47 2.48
N GLN A 40 -26.19 -18.16 2.79
CA GLN A 40 -25.12 -19.13 2.80
C GLN A 40 -25.30 -19.95 4.07
N ASP A 41 -25.41 -21.27 3.89
CA ASP A 41 -25.15 -22.25 4.93
C ASP A 41 -23.88 -21.86 5.69
N ALA A 42 -23.79 -22.15 6.99
CA ALA A 42 -22.70 -21.74 7.86
C ALA A 42 -21.33 -22.18 7.31
N GLU A 43 -20.75 -21.40 6.41
CA GLU A 43 -19.45 -21.63 5.81
C GLU A 43 -18.44 -21.56 6.95
N SER A 44 -17.80 -22.68 7.22
CA SER A 44 -16.68 -22.73 8.15
C SER A 44 -15.65 -21.69 7.70
N LEU A 45 -15.20 -20.85 8.65
CA LEU A 45 -14.16 -19.86 8.39
C LEU A 45 -12.93 -20.54 7.77
N HIS A 46 -12.25 -19.85 6.85
CA HIS A 46 -10.99 -20.32 6.29
C HIS A 46 -9.96 -20.52 7.43
N PRO A 47 -9.10 -21.56 7.37
CA PRO A 47 -8.14 -21.86 8.45
C PRO A 47 -7.31 -20.64 8.91
N VAL A 48 -6.88 -19.78 7.99
CA VAL A 48 -6.13 -18.55 8.30
C VAL A 48 -6.91 -17.53 9.17
N ILE A 49 -8.24 -17.54 9.08
CA ILE A 49 -9.13 -16.69 9.88
C ILE A 49 -9.41 -17.35 11.23
N ILE A 50 -9.56 -18.68 11.26
CA ILE A 50 -9.64 -19.46 12.52
C ILE A 50 -8.38 -19.23 13.35
N GLU A 51 -7.19 -19.33 12.74
CA GLU A 51 -5.92 -19.04 13.42
C GLU A 51 -5.88 -17.63 14.02
N LEU A 52 -6.41 -16.61 13.32
CA LEU A 52 -6.50 -15.26 13.87
C LEU A 52 -7.47 -15.22 15.05
N GLN A 53 -8.62 -15.88 14.95
CA GLN A 53 -9.56 -15.99 16.06
C GLN A 53 -8.92 -16.64 17.28
N ASP A 54 -8.20 -17.76 17.09
CA ASP A 54 -7.53 -18.47 18.17
C ASP A 54 -6.46 -17.60 18.84
N ILE A 55 -5.67 -16.85 18.07
CA ILE A 55 -4.70 -15.88 18.62
C ILE A 55 -5.40 -14.82 19.48
N ILE A 56 -6.54 -14.29 19.02
CA ILE A 56 -7.31 -13.28 19.75
C ILE A 56 -7.89 -13.87 21.03
N GLU A 57 -8.48 -15.06 20.97
CA GLU A 57 -9.24 -15.66 22.07
C GLU A 57 -8.35 -16.36 23.11
N SER A 58 -7.12 -16.75 22.75
CA SER A 58 -6.17 -17.43 23.66
C SER A 58 -5.25 -16.50 24.46
N ASP A 59 -5.07 -15.25 24.03
CA ASP A 59 -4.25 -14.25 24.73
C ASP A 59 -5.16 -13.18 25.38
N PRO A 60 -5.20 -13.06 26.73
CA PRO A 60 -6.07 -12.10 27.40
C PRO A 60 -5.81 -10.63 27.04
N SER A 61 -4.55 -10.27 26.74
CA SER A 61 -4.17 -8.91 26.36
C SER A 61 -4.66 -8.58 24.97
N LEU A 62 -4.52 -9.52 24.01
CA LEU A 62 -5.07 -9.37 22.67
C LEU A 62 -6.59 -9.39 22.69
N PHE A 63 -7.21 -10.31 23.45
CA PHE A 63 -8.66 -10.37 23.61
C PHE A 63 -9.22 -9.02 24.05
N MET A 64 -8.65 -8.43 25.11
CA MET A 64 -9.03 -7.11 25.61
C MET A 64 -8.76 -6.02 24.56
N GLY A 65 -7.58 -6.01 23.94
CA GLY A 65 -7.20 -5.02 22.92
C GLY A 65 -8.13 -5.02 21.71
N PHE A 66 -8.56 -6.19 21.24
CA PHE A 66 -9.51 -6.32 20.13
C PHE A 66 -10.92 -5.83 20.49
N HIS A 67 -11.37 -5.93 21.73
CA HIS A 67 -12.62 -5.29 22.15
C HIS A 67 -12.44 -3.78 22.23
N GLN A 68 -11.41 -3.33 22.94
CA GLN A 68 -11.15 -1.92 23.19
C GLN A 68 -10.98 -1.13 21.89
N MET A 69 -10.30 -1.67 20.87
CA MET A 69 -10.09 -0.95 19.60
C MET A 69 -11.37 -0.66 18.82
N PHE A 70 -12.45 -1.41 19.05
CA PHE A 70 -13.76 -1.10 18.47
C PHE A 70 -14.61 -0.21 19.39
N GLU A 71 -14.51 -0.41 20.70
CA GLU A 71 -15.20 0.42 21.71
C GLU A 71 -14.68 1.86 21.72
N ASP A 72 -13.39 2.06 21.46
CA ASP A 72 -12.74 3.38 21.39
C ASP A 72 -13.17 4.20 20.15
N ILE A 73 -13.88 3.59 19.18
CA ILE A 73 -14.36 4.31 18.00
C ILE A 73 -15.50 5.25 18.41
N PRO A 74 -15.37 6.59 18.22
CA PRO A 74 -16.37 7.53 18.70
C PRO A 74 -17.77 7.26 18.15
N ASP A 75 -18.79 7.45 18.99
CA ASP A 75 -20.19 7.41 18.57
C ASP A 75 -20.63 8.75 17.95
N ASP A 76 -19.98 9.12 16.86
CA ASP A 76 -20.27 10.31 16.06
C ASP A 76 -20.68 9.89 14.64
N PRO A 77 -21.66 10.57 14.01
CA PRO A 77 -22.12 10.26 12.66
C PRO A 77 -21.01 10.08 11.61
N ARG A 78 -19.88 10.78 11.76
CA ARG A 78 -18.70 10.68 10.88
C ARG A 78 -18.08 9.29 10.85
N TYR A 79 -18.19 8.54 11.94
CA TYR A 79 -17.62 7.20 12.06
C TYR A 79 -18.62 6.12 11.68
N ARG A 80 -19.91 6.40 11.49
CA ARG A 80 -20.93 5.34 11.27
C ARG A 80 -20.68 4.48 10.03
N ASN A 81 -20.02 5.04 9.02
CA ASN A 81 -19.72 4.36 7.78
C ASN A 81 -18.22 4.12 7.62
N ASP A 82 -17.85 3.05 6.93
CA ASP A 82 -16.52 2.81 6.42
C ASP A 82 -16.16 3.80 5.28
N PRO A 83 -14.88 3.86 4.85
CA PRO A 83 -14.47 4.72 3.72
C PRO A 83 -15.21 4.45 2.40
N THR A 84 -15.91 3.32 2.26
CA THR A 84 -16.72 2.98 1.07
C THR A 84 -18.18 3.41 1.22
N GLY A 85 -18.55 4.02 2.35
CA GLY A 85 -19.90 4.49 2.65
C GLY A 85 -20.84 3.39 3.19
N LYS A 86 -20.35 2.19 3.47
CA LYS A 86 -21.14 1.09 4.07
C LYS A 86 -21.06 1.16 5.60
N PRO A 87 -21.98 0.53 6.35
CA PRO A 87 -21.88 0.48 7.80
C PRO A 87 -20.54 -0.09 8.25
N GLN A 88 -19.85 0.61 9.17
CA GLN A 88 -18.55 0.13 9.66
C GLN A 88 -18.69 -1.13 10.52
N VAL A 89 -17.63 -1.94 10.54
CA VAL A 89 -17.49 -3.09 11.46
C VAL A 89 -17.29 -2.60 12.90
N ARG A 90 -18.02 -3.17 13.86
CA ARG A 90 -18.04 -2.70 15.26
C ARG A 90 -17.55 -3.71 16.30
N ASN A 91 -17.14 -4.90 15.89
CA ASN A 91 -16.54 -5.87 16.79
C ASN A 91 -15.64 -6.86 16.02
N TYR A 92 -14.74 -7.54 16.74
CA TYR A 92 -13.78 -8.44 16.11
C TYR A 92 -14.45 -9.68 15.47
N ARG A 93 -15.63 -10.12 15.93
CA ARG A 93 -16.34 -11.26 15.31
C ARG A 93 -16.88 -10.89 13.93
N GLU A 94 -17.45 -9.69 13.79
CA GLU A 94 -17.81 -9.12 12.49
C GLU A 94 -16.58 -8.88 11.61
N MET A 95 -15.48 -8.41 12.21
CA MET A 95 -14.19 -8.25 11.52
C MET A 95 -13.73 -9.58 10.91
N LEU A 96 -13.76 -10.69 11.67
CA LEU A 96 -13.36 -12.01 11.17
C LEU A 96 -14.24 -12.46 9.99
N ARG A 97 -15.57 -12.25 10.06
CA ARG A 97 -16.48 -12.56 8.94
C ARG A 97 -16.22 -11.67 7.72
N ALA A 98 -15.93 -10.40 7.94
CA ALA A 98 -15.59 -9.48 6.86
C ALA A 98 -14.26 -9.88 6.21
N LEU A 99 -13.23 -10.22 6.99
CA LEU A 99 -11.96 -10.74 6.49
C LEU A 99 -12.13 -12.03 5.70
N GLN A 100 -12.98 -12.96 6.16
CA GLN A 100 -13.34 -14.17 5.42
C GLN A 100 -13.86 -13.84 4.02
N ALA A 101 -14.83 -12.93 3.92
CA ALA A 101 -15.40 -12.52 2.63
C ALA A 101 -14.37 -11.83 1.71
N LEU A 102 -13.36 -11.16 2.30
CA LEU A 102 -12.32 -10.48 1.53
C LEU A 102 -11.28 -11.41 0.91
N LEU A 103 -11.10 -12.62 1.44
CA LEU A 103 -10.11 -13.57 0.91
C LEU A 103 -10.31 -13.87 -0.59
N THR A 104 -11.53 -13.69 -1.09
CA THR A 104 -11.91 -13.90 -2.50
C THR A 104 -12.45 -12.63 -3.17
N CYS A 105 -12.07 -11.44 -2.68
CA CYS A 105 -12.52 -10.16 -3.22
C CYS A 105 -11.36 -9.42 -3.89
N ALA A 106 -11.45 -9.17 -5.20
CA ALA A 106 -10.48 -8.37 -5.93
C ALA A 106 -10.78 -6.86 -5.74
N PRO A 107 -9.75 -6.00 -5.64
CA PRO A 107 -9.95 -4.55 -5.53
C PRO A 107 -10.69 -3.99 -6.74
N GLU A 108 -11.80 -3.30 -6.49
CA GLU A 108 -12.57 -2.55 -7.49
C GLU A 108 -11.98 -1.13 -7.65
N PHE A 109 -12.16 -0.51 -8.82
CA PHE A 109 -11.60 0.83 -9.09
C PHE A 109 -12.21 1.92 -8.19
N GLY A 110 -13.54 1.91 -8.00
CA GLY A 110 -14.27 2.89 -7.20
C GLY A 110 -14.49 4.24 -7.91
N ASP A 111 -15.63 4.90 -7.64
CA ASP A 111 -15.90 6.23 -8.19
C ASP A 111 -15.02 7.27 -7.47
N GLN A 112 -14.24 8.03 -8.26
CA GLN A 112 -13.14 8.91 -7.82
C GLN A 112 -13.61 10.16 -7.06
N GLY A 113 -14.91 10.29 -6.78
CA GLY A 113 -15.50 11.40 -6.03
C GLY A 113 -15.05 11.54 -4.57
N SER A 114 -14.28 10.58 -4.05
CA SER A 114 -13.70 10.59 -2.69
C SER A 114 -12.18 10.75 -2.64
N GLY A 115 -11.53 10.95 -3.79
CA GLY A 115 -10.06 11.05 -3.90
C GLY A 115 -9.38 9.68 -3.90
N GLU A 116 -8.69 9.36 -5.01
CA GLU A 116 -7.67 8.32 -5.27
C GLU A 116 -7.67 6.96 -4.54
N LEU A 117 -8.72 6.61 -3.81
CA LEU A 117 -8.78 5.42 -3.01
C LEU A 117 -9.40 4.31 -3.84
N VAL A 118 -8.55 3.56 -4.53
CA VAL A 118 -8.82 2.13 -4.74
C VAL A 118 -8.84 1.55 -3.33
N PRO A 119 -10.03 1.23 -2.77
CA PRO A 119 -10.10 0.79 -1.39
C PRO A 119 -9.46 -0.59 -1.38
N ALA A 120 -8.26 -0.69 -0.82
CA ALA A 120 -7.75 -1.97 -0.43
C ALA A 120 -8.78 -2.56 0.53
N PRO A 121 -9.44 -3.68 0.20
CA PRO A 121 -10.68 -4.04 0.87
C PRO A 121 -10.54 -4.19 2.39
N PHE A 122 -9.35 -4.53 2.88
CA PHE A 122 -9.00 -4.57 4.30
C PHE A 122 -9.16 -3.21 5.02
N ASN A 123 -8.94 -2.09 4.34
CA ASN A 123 -9.13 -0.75 4.91
C ASN A 123 -10.61 -0.47 5.22
N ALA A 124 -11.55 -1.02 4.45
CA ALA A 124 -12.97 -0.88 4.76
C ALA A 124 -13.32 -1.45 6.15
N ILE A 125 -12.56 -2.45 6.59
CA ILE A 125 -12.73 -3.09 7.89
C ILE A 125 -11.90 -2.38 8.97
N LEU A 126 -10.65 -2.05 8.66
CA LEU A 126 -9.66 -1.70 9.67
C LEU A 126 -9.47 -0.20 9.87
N ASN A 127 -9.93 0.67 8.96
CA ASN A 127 -9.63 2.11 8.97
C ASN A 127 -9.92 2.79 10.31
N TRP A 128 -11.07 2.49 10.91
CA TRP A 128 -11.46 3.07 12.20
C TRP A 128 -10.78 2.40 13.39
N PRO A 129 -10.89 1.07 13.60
CA PRO A 129 -10.29 0.44 14.77
C PRO A 129 -8.76 0.58 14.81
N MET A 130 -8.09 0.62 13.65
CA MET A 130 -6.63 0.80 13.61
C MET A 130 -6.16 2.18 14.08
N ASN A 131 -7.04 3.18 14.04
CA ASN A 131 -6.74 4.57 14.44
C ASN A 131 -7.08 4.84 15.92
N THR A 132 -7.21 3.80 16.74
CA THR A 132 -7.40 3.91 18.20
C THR A 132 -6.09 3.59 18.92
N SER A 133 -5.95 4.02 20.17
CA SER A 133 -4.78 3.67 20.99
C SER A 133 -4.64 2.16 21.19
N ALA A 134 -5.77 1.47 21.41
CA ALA A 134 -5.82 0.01 21.46
C ALA A 134 -5.46 -0.63 20.11
N GLY A 135 -5.94 -0.06 19.00
CA GLY A 135 -5.60 -0.50 17.64
C GLY A 135 -4.11 -0.43 17.36
N LEU A 136 -3.44 0.66 17.73
CA LEU A 136 -1.98 0.77 17.63
C LEU A 136 -1.27 -0.35 18.41
N HIS A 137 -1.72 -0.64 19.63
CA HIS A 137 -1.14 -1.71 20.45
C HIS A 137 -1.34 -3.09 19.82
N VAL A 138 -2.55 -3.40 19.38
CA VAL A 138 -2.90 -4.66 18.70
C VAL A 138 -2.11 -4.84 17.41
N PHE A 139 -2.09 -3.85 16.53
CA PHE A 139 -1.45 -3.95 15.22
C PHE A 139 0.08 -3.75 15.27
N THR A 140 0.66 -3.47 16.43
CA THR A 140 2.12 -3.56 16.66
C THR A 140 2.53 -4.88 17.32
N HIS A 141 1.58 -5.69 17.78
CA HIS A 141 1.87 -7.01 18.35
C HIS A 141 2.42 -7.97 17.29
N GLN A 142 3.51 -8.68 17.61
CA GLN A 142 4.23 -9.50 16.63
C GLN A 142 3.37 -10.63 16.06
N GLN A 143 2.67 -11.39 16.93
CA GLN A 143 1.81 -12.49 16.48
C GLN A 143 0.67 -12.02 15.56
N ILE A 144 0.11 -10.84 15.84
CA ILE A 144 -0.94 -10.25 14.98
C ILE A 144 -0.34 -9.86 13.63
N ASN A 145 0.83 -9.23 13.60
CA ASN A 145 1.47 -8.88 12.33
C ASN A 145 1.84 -10.10 11.48
N ASP A 146 2.32 -11.16 12.11
CA ASP A 146 2.60 -12.42 11.42
C ASP A 146 1.30 -13.06 10.88
N GLN A 147 0.20 -12.99 11.64
CA GLN A 147 -1.08 -13.52 11.18
C GLN A 147 -1.69 -12.68 10.05
N ILE A 148 -1.63 -11.34 10.13
CA ILE A 148 -2.06 -10.46 9.04
C ILE A 148 -1.25 -10.75 7.77
N LYS A 149 0.08 -10.98 7.88
CA LYS A 149 0.90 -11.41 6.74
C LYS A 149 0.37 -12.70 6.10
N LYS A 150 0.00 -13.72 6.90
CA LYS A 150 -0.57 -14.96 6.37
C LYS A 150 -1.89 -14.71 5.64
N ILE A 151 -2.79 -13.89 6.23
CA ILE A 151 -4.07 -13.50 5.61
C ILE A 151 -3.82 -12.83 4.26
N LEU A 152 -2.92 -11.85 4.21
CA LEU A 152 -2.56 -11.16 2.98
C LEU A 152 -1.92 -12.08 1.93
N ASN A 153 -1.17 -13.10 2.36
CA ASN A 153 -0.63 -14.10 1.43
C ASN A 153 -1.73 -14.98 0.82
N VAL A 154 -2.74 -15.38 1.60
CA VAL A 154 -3.90 -16.13 1.07
C VAL A 154 -4.67 -15.26 0.07
N TRP A 155 -4.90 -13.99 0.39
CA TRP A 155 -5.53 -13.07 -0.53
C TRP A 155 -4.72 -12.84 -1.80
N ALA A 156 -3.39 -12.69 -1.69
CA ALA A 156 -2.50 -12.57 -2.85
C ALA A 156 -2.55 -13.80 -3.76
N GLN A 157 -2.68 -15.01 -3.19
CA GLN A 157 -2.89 -16.22 -3.99
C GLN A 157 -4.18 -16.12 -4.81
N PHE A 158 -5.29 -15.68 -4.21
CA PHE A 158 -6.54 -15.43 -4.92
C PHE A 158 -6.37 -14.37 -6.03
N LEU A 159 -5.71 -13.24 -5.77
CA LEU A 159 -5.49 -12.19 -6.76
C LEU A 159 -4.64 -12.62 -7.96
N SER A 160 -3.86 -13.69 -7.80
CA SER A 160 -3.09 -14.32 -8.87
C SER A 160 -3.89 -15.31 -9.72
N THR A 161 -5.17 -15.56 -9.41
CA THR A 161 -6.03 -16.51 -10.14
C THR A 161 -6.91 -15.86 -11.22
N PRO A 162 -7.39 -16.62 -12.22
CA PRO A 162 -8.37 -16.13 -13.20
C PRO A 162 -9.70 -15.65 -12.59
N GLU A 163 -10.10 -16.18 -11.44
CA GLU A 163 -11.33 -15.83 -10.73
C GLU A 163 -11.31 -14.38 -10.23
N SER A 164 -10.14 -13.81 -9.99
CA SER A 164 -9.97 -12.41 -9.56
C SER A 164 -10.28 -11.37 -10.66
N ARG A 165 -10.47 -11.80 -11.91
CA ARG A 165 -10.63 -10.89 -13.07
C ARG A 165 -12.00 -10.23 -13.18
N TYR A 166 -12.97 -10.58 -12.34
CA TYR A 166 -14.34 -10.06 -12.44
C TYR A 166 -14.44 -8.52 -12.34
N VAL A 167 -13.42 -7.86 -11.78
CA VAL A 167 -13.30 -6.39 -11.70
C VAL A 167 -12.62 -5.76 -12.91
N LEU A 168 -12.02 -6.55 -13.80
CA LEU A 168 -11.33 -6.10 -15.02
C LEU A 168 -12.33 -5.93 -16.18
N THR A 169 -13.30 -5.04 -15.99
CA THR A 169 -14.40 -4.80 -16.94
C THR A 169 -14.54 -3.33 -17.25
N ASP A 170 -15.29 -3.01 -18.30
CA ASP A 170 -15.66 -1.64 -18.68
C ASP A 170 -16.86 -1.08 -17.90
N LYS A 171 -17.44 -1.88 -16.98
CA LYS A 171 -18.64 -1.54 -16.23
C LYS A 171 -18.35 -0.44 -15.19
N HIS A 172 -18.91 0.74 -15.42
CA HIS A 172 -18.91 1.83 -14.45
C HIS A 172 -19.77 1.51 -13.21
N PRO A 173 -19.41 1.96 -11.98
CA PRO A 173 -18.18 2.69 -11.60
C PRO A 173 -17.01 1.80 -11.14
N ARG A 174 -17.17 0.48 -11.15
CA ARG A 174 -16.31 -0.44 -10.36
C ARG A 174 -15.26 -1.16 -11.21
N GLY A 175 -15.45 -1.17 -12.52
CA GLY A 175 -14.57 -1.82 -13.48
C GLY A 175 -13.31 -1.02 -13.81
N TRP A 176 -12.18 -1.72 -13.86
CA TRP A 176 -10.86 -1.14 -14.16
C TRP A 176 -10.64 -0.71 -15.61
N PHE A 177 -11.53 -1.08 -16.53
CA PHE A 177 -11.53 -0.58 -17.91
C PHE A 177 -12.71 0.37 -18.18
N SER A 178 -13.37 0.85 -17.13
CA SER A 178 -14.36 1.92 -17.27
C SER A 178 -13.70 3.22 -17.76
N PRO A 179 -14.44 4.13 -18.41
CA PRO A 179 -13.86 5.38 -18.92
C PRO A 179 -13.12 6.20 -17.86
N SER A 180 -13.66 6.28 -16.64
CA SER A 180 -13.01 6.98 -15.53
C SER A 180 -11.70 6.29 -15.11
N ALA A 181 -11.69 4.95 -15.04
CA ALA A 181 -10.49 4.18 -14.74
C ALA A 181 -9.39 4.35 -15.79
N LEU A 182 -9.74 4.33 -17.07
CA LEU A 182 -8.79 4.53 -18.16
C LEU A 182 -8.19 5.94 -18.12
N VAL A 183 -9.01 6.98 -17.88
CA VAL A 183 -8.53 8.35 -17.71
C VAL A 183 -7.55 8.44 -16.56
N SER A 184 -7.89 7.89 -15.38
CA SER A 184 -7.00 7.92 -14.21
C SER A 184 -5.70 7.14 -14.43
N MET A 185 -5.74 5.96 -15.06
CA MET A 185 -4.54 5.15 -15.31
C MET A 185 -3.65 5.69 -16.44
N CYS A 186 -4.19 6.53 -17.31
CA CYS A 186 -3.45 7.20 -18.39
C CYS A 186 -3.09 8.64 -18.05
N ALA A 187 -3.47 9.15 -16.87
CA ALA A 187 -3.09 10.48 -16.43
C ALA A 187 -1.55 10.61 -16.43
N GLY A 188 -1.03 11.63 -17.11
CA GLY A 188 0.42 11.84 -17.28
C GLY A 188 1.09 10.93 -18.33
N ASN A 189 0.34 10.14 -19.10
CA ASN A 189 0.82 9.42 -20.27
C ASN A 189 0.42 10.16 -21.56
N ASP A 190 1.30 10.16 -22.56
CA ASP A 190 1.01 10.75 -23.88
C ASP A 190 0.06 9.89 -24.74
N GLY A 191 -0.24 8.66 -24.32
CA GLY A 191 -1.00 7.66 -25.08
C GLY A 191 -2.17 7.04 -24.30
N SER A 192 -3.00 6.28 -25.02
CA SER A 192 -4.06 5.45 -24.44
C SER A 192 -3.51 4.22 -23.71
N PHE A 193 -4.33 3.60 -22.88
CA PHE A 193 -3.95 2.45 -22.05
C PHE A 193 -3.27 1.34 -22.87
N GLU A 194 -3.82 1.02 -24.04
CA GLU A 194 -3.31 -0.02 -24.93
C GLU A 194 -2.05 0.36 -25.70
N THR A 195 -1.71 1.64 -25.80
CA THR A 195 -0.43 2.11 -26.36
C THR A 195 0.65 2.21 -25.28
N THR A 196 0.25 2.48 -24.03
CA THR A 196 1.14 2.55 -22.86
C THR A 196 1.53 1.17 -22.34
N TYR A 197 0.59 0.25 -22.22
CA TYR A 197 0.78 -1.05 -21.57
C TYR A 197 0.68 -2.22 -22.55
N ILE A 198 1.38 -3.32 -22.24
CA ILE A 198 1.26 -4.58 -22.95
C ILE A 198 -0.10 -5.19 -22.59
N CYS A 199 -1.06 -5.04 -23.50
CA CYS A 199 -2.38 -5.65 -23.43
C CYS A 199 -3.00 -5.78 -24.84
N ASP A 200 -4.16 -6.42 -24.93
CA ASP A 200 -4.92 -6.61 -26.17
C ASP A 200 -6.41 -6.37 -25.92
N PRO A 201 -6.93 -5.16 -26.22
CA PRO A 201 -8.33 -4.81 -25.98
C PRO A 201 -9.37 -5.70 -26.70
N SER A 202 -8.95 -6.49 -27.70
CA SER A 202 -9.84 -7.44 -28.38
C SER A 202 -10.10 -8.71 -27.57
N LYS A 203 -9.28 -8.97 -26.55
CA LYS A 203 -9.41 -10.12 -25.66
C LYS A 203 -10.20 -9.78 -24.41
N GLU A 204 -10.83 -10.81 -23.83
CA GLU A 204 -11.45 -10.70 -22.51
C GLU A 204 -10.42 -10.18 -21.50
N HIS A 205 -10.85 -9.23 -20.66
CA HIS A 205 -10.01 -8.57 -19.67
C HIS A 205 -8.70 -7.99 -20.24
N TYR A 206 -8.72 -7.58 -21.52
CA TYR A 206 -7.57 -7.06 -22.26
C TYR A 206 -6.38 -8.05 -22.33
N GLY A 207 -6.64 -9.34 -22.12
CA GLY A 207 -5.63 -10.40 -22.14
C GLY A 207 -4.89 -10.62 -20.82
N PHE A 208 -5.26 -9.92 -19.72
CA PHE A 208 -4.66 -10.16 -18.41
C PHE A 208 -5.15 -11.49 -17.80
N ALA A 209 -4.22 -12.24 -17.22
CA ALA A 209 -4.49 -13.56 -16.65
C ALA A 209 -5.12 -13.53 -15.26
N SER A 210 -4.93 -12.44 -14.51
CA SER A 210 -5.44 -12.23 -13.15
C SER A 210 -5.44 -10.75 -12.79
N TRP A 211 -6.00 -10.39 -11.63
CA TRP A 211 -5.91 -9.02 -11.11
C TRP A 211 -4.46 -8.60 -10.85
N ASP A 212 -3.64 -9.50 -10.29
CA ASP A 212 -2.22 -9.22 -10.05
C ASP A 212 -1.42 -9.00 -11.34
N ASP A 213 -1.74 -9.73 -12.42
CA ASP A 213 -1.13 -9.53 -13.75
C ASP A 213 -1.47 -8.15 -14.31
N PHE A 214 -2.72 -7.71 -14.15
CA PHE A 214 -3.16 -6.35 -14.50
C PHE A 214 -2.50 -5.27 -13.62
N PHE A 215 -2.47 -5.47 -12.30
CA PHE A 215 -1.93 -4.49 -11.36
C PHE A 215 -0.43 -4.31 -11.54
N THR A 216 0.27 -5.40 -11.87
CA THR A 216 1.70 -5.42 -12.20
C THR A 216 1.94 -5.44 -13.71
N ARG A 217 1.04 -4.86 -14.51
CA ARG A 217 1.18 -4.75 -15.97
C ARG A 217 2.52 -4.17 -16.41
N ARG A 218 2.94 -4.50 -17.64
CA ARG A 218 4.20 -4.04 -18.23
C ARG A 218 3.96 -2.91 -19.22
N TYR A 219 4.88 -1.96 -19.30
CA TYR A 219 4.87 -1.00 -20.40
C TYR A 219 5.18 -1.66 -21.73
N ARG A 220 4.67 -1.06 -22.81
CA ARG A 220 5.24 -1.30 -24.14
C ARG A 220 6.65 -0.69 -24.24
N PRO A 221 7.52 -1.25 -25.11
CA PRO A 221 8.82 -0.65 -25.39
C PRO A 221 8.70 0.81 -25.83
N GLY A 222 9.61 1.67 -25.36
CA GLY A 222 9.71 3.07 -25.77
C GLY A 222 8.80 4.07 -25.04
N VAL A 223 7.84 3.60 -24.23
CA VAL A 223 6.88 4.48 -23.51
C VAL A 223 7.54 5.31 -22.39
N ARG A 224 8.66 4.83 -21.86
CA ARG A 224 9.46 5.49 -20.82
C ARG A 224 10.94 5.46 -21.20
N PRO A 225 11.40 6.37 -22.07
CA PRO A 225 12.82 6.49 -22.37
C PRO A 225 13.58 6.94 -21.13
N ILE A 226 14.77 6.37 -20.93
CA ILE A 226 15.67 6.76 -19.84
C ILE A 226 16.26 8.14 -20.17
N ALA A 227 16.14 9.09 -19.24
CA ALA A 227 16.75 10.40 -19.38
C ALA A 227 18.28 10.29 -19.28
N SER A 228 19.00 10.93 -20.20
CA SER A 228 20.47 11.02 -20.22
C SER A 228 21.18 9.67 -19.93
N PRO A 229 20.93 8.60 -20.73
CA PRO A 229 21.38 7.25 -20.40
C PRO A 229 22.90 7.06 -20.39
N GLN A 230 23.66 8.06 -20.84
CA GLN A 230 25.13 8.05 -20.87
C GLN A 230 25.74 9.01 -19.83
N ASP A 231 24.93 9.66 -18.99
CA ASP A 231 25.39 10.57 -17.94
C ASP A 231 25.16 9.96 -16.56
N ASP A 232 26.22 9.39 -15.98
CA ASP A 232 26.20 8.77 -14.65
C ASP A 232 25.94 9.79 -13.51
N ASN A 233 25.92 11.10 -13.79
CA ASN A 233 25.55 12.12 -12.79
C ASN A 233 24.03 12.29 -12.65
N ILE A 234 23.24 11.67 -13.52
CA ILE A 234 21.77 11.77 -13.51
C ILE A 234 21.17 10.55 -12.82
N ILE A 235 20.44 10.80 -11.73
CA ILE A 235 19.60 9.79 -11.08
C ILE A 235 18.21 9.84 -11.70
N THR A 236 17.75 8.72 -12.24
CA THR A 236 16.40 8.62 -12.84
C THR A 236 15.37 8.17 -11.82
N SER A 237 14.07 8.36 -12.11
CA SER A 237 13.02 7.87 -11.22
C SER A 237 12.94 6.34 -11.26
N ALA A 238 12.85 5.71 -10.09
CA ALA A 238 12.78 4.25 -9.97
C ALA A 238 11.38 3.68 -10.28
N CYS A 239 10.33 4.50 -10.22
CA CYS A 239 8.96 4.10 -10.58
C CYS A 239 8.12 5.32 -10.95
N GLU A 240 6.93 5.12 -11.50
CA GLU A 240 5.93 6.19 -11.56
C GLU A 240 5.54 6.57 -10.14
N SER A 241 5.84 7.78 -9.73
CA SER A 241 5.53 8.22 -8.38
C SER A 241 5.47 9.73 -8.31
N VAL A 242 4.73 10.23 -7.32
CA VAL A 242 4.66 11.66 -7.02
C VAL A 242 5.67 11.97 -5.91
N PRO A 243 6.59 12.93 -6.09
CA PRO A 243 7.46 13.38 -5.02
C PRO A 243 6.65 13.77 -3.78
N TYR A 244 7.00 13.21 -2.62
CA TYR A 244 6.32 13.48 -1.36
C TYR A 244 7.18 14.34 -0.44
N LYS A 245 8.43 13.93 -0.23
CA LYS A 245 9.34 14.66 0.66
C LYS A 245 10.80 14.42 0.30
N LEU A 246 11.60 15.47 0.46
CA LEU A 246 13.04 15.43 0.34
C LEU A 246 13.68 15.84 1.67
N SER A 247 14.73 15.14 2.08
CA SER A 247 15.49 15.47 3.30
C SER A 247 16.98 15.31 3.01
N HIS A 248 17.76 16.34 3.31
CA HIS A 248 19.20 16.39 3.07
C HIS A 248 19.97 16.33 4.37
N ASN A 249 21.25 15.96 4.28
CA ASN A 249 22.16 15.86 5.42
C ASN A 249 21.59 14.98 6.55
N VAL A 250 20.96 13.86 6.18
CA VAL A 250 20.30 12.96 7.13
C VAL A 250 21.30 12.32 8.09
N GLN A 251 20.95 12.24 9.37
CA GLN A 251 21.84 11.74 10.41
C GLN A 251 21.54 10.28 10.80
N HIS A 252 22.51 9.62 11.44
CA HIS A 252 22.37 8.24 11.92
C HIS A 252 21.15 8.07 12.83
N THR A 253 21.06 8.98 13.81
CA THR A 253 19.89 9.26 14.64
C THR A 253 19.42 10.65 14.27
N ASP A 254 18.17 10.76 13.86
CA ASP A 254 17.59 11.98 13.34
C ASP A 254 16.09 11.99 13.63
N SER A 255 15.48 13.16 13.48
CA SER A 255 14.05 13.38 13.60
C SER A 255 13.51 13.98 12.31
N PHE A 256 13.76 13.35 11.16
CA PHE A 256 13.07 13.74 9.95
C PHE A 256 11.76 12.95 9.82
N TRP A 257 10.70 13.66 9.47
CA TRP A 257 9.39 13.04 9.34
C TRP A 257 9.35 12.14 8.12
N LEU A 258 8.99 10.87 8.32
CA LEU A 258 8.60 9.93 7.29
C LEU A 258 7.16 9.52 7.60
N LYS A 259 6.21 10.01 6.78
CA LYS A 259 4.78 9.66 6.88
C LYS A 259 4.15 9.90 8.25
N GLY A 260 4.35 11.09 8.82
CA GLY A 260 3.76 11.44 10.12
C GLY A 260 4.58 11.02 11.35
N GLU A 261 5.64 10.23 11.16
CA GLU A 261 6.43 9.65 12.27
C GLU A 261 7.87 10.16 12.30
N THR A 262 8.42 10.25 13.52
CA THR A 262 9.83 10.59 13.75
C THR A 262 10.70 9.40 13.37
N TYR A 263 11.58 9.59 12.38
CA TYR A 263 12.39 8.50 11.82
C TYR A 263 13.84 8.93 11.60
N SER A 264 14.74 7.94 11.64
CA SER A 264 16.18 8.09 11.46
C SER A 264 16.70 7.12 10.40
N LEU A 265 17.94 7.34 9.92
CA LEU A 265 18.60 6.37 9.03
C LEU A 265 18.71 4.98 9.67
N SER A 266 19.08 4.92 10.96
CA SER A 266 19.14 3.65 11.69
C SER A 266 17.79 2.94 11.73
N HIS A 267 16.67 3.65 11.91
CA HIS A 267 15.35 3.02 11.82
C HIS A 267 14.99 2.59 10.38
N MET A 268 15.39 3.36 9.34
CA MET A 268 15.09 3.04 7.94
C MET A 268 15.79 1.77 7.49
N LEU A 269 17.03 1.65 7.91
CA LEU A 269 17.92 0.56 7.54
C LEU A 269 17.93 -0.57 8.57
N SER A 270 17.01 -0.58 9.55
CA SER A 270 16.96 -1.61 10.58
C SER A 270 18.31 -1.81 11.31
N SER A 271 19.00 -0.70 11.56
CA SER A 271 20.34 -0.62 12.16
C SER A 271 21.39 -1.45 11.41
N ASP A 272 21.27 -1.55 10.09
CA ASP A 272 22.23 -2.24 9.25
C ASP A 272 23.65 -1.67 9.45
N PRO A 273 24.70 -2.50 9.51
CA PRO A 273 26.09 -2.03 9.58
C PRO A 273 26.51 -1.10 8.43
N LEU A 274 25.77 -1.09 7.32
CA LEU A 274 25.99 -0.16 6.20
C LEU A 274 25.39 1.23 6.42
N THR A 275 24.56 1.43 7.45
CA THR A 275 23.91 2.72 7.78
C THR A 275 24.88 3.90 7.81
N PRO A 276 26.09 3.80 8.39
CA PRO A 276 27.02 4.93 8.43
C PRO A 276 27.41 5.50 7.07
N GLN A 277 27.31 4.72 6.00
CA GLN A 277 27.64 5.16 4.63
C GLN A 277 26.61 6.13 4.04
N PHE A 278 25.43 6.23 4.65
CA PHE A 278 24.34 7.09 4.18
C PHE A 278 24.21 8.37 5.02
N ILE A 279 25.02 8.53 6.08
CA ILE A 279 25.02 9.74 6.92
C ILE A 279 25.48 10.94 6.06
N GLY A 280 24.79 12.06 6.19
CA GLY A 280 24.99 13.26 5.37
C GLY A 280 24.35 13.16 3.98
N GLY A 281 23.72 12.04 3.66
CA GLY A 281 23.07 11.79 2.37
C GLY A 281 21.74 12.52 2.18
N THR A 282 21.01 12.10 1.15
CA THR A 282 19.66 12.61 0.83
C THR A 282 18.65 11.46 0.83
N VAL A 283 17.52 11.66 1.51
CA VAL A 283 16.36 10.78 1.46
C VAL A 283 15.31 11.42 0.57
N TYR A 284 14.99 10.73 -0.53
CA TYR A 284 13.88 11.05 -1.42
C TYR A 284 12.72 10.10 -1.14
N GLN A 285 11.55 10.66 -0.83
CA GLN A 285 10.31 9.94 -0.59
C GLN A 285 9.32 10.28 -1.70
N ALA A 286 8.69 9.26 -2.25
CA ALA A 286 7.67 9.41 -3.28
C ALA A 286 6.50 8.46 -3.01
N TYR A 287 5.33 8.84 -3.51
CA TYR A 287 4.08 8.11 -3.40
C TYR A 287 3.72 7.43 -4.72
N LEU A 288 3.27 6.19 -4.64
CA LEU A 288 2.84 5.36 -5.76
C LEU A 288 1.34 5.14 -5.64
N SER A 289 0.56 5.77 -6.53
CA SER A 289 -0.91 5.66 -6.52
C SER A 289 -1.36 4.35 -7.16
N ALA A 290 -2.51 3.81 -6.73
CA ALA A 290 -3.01 2.50 -7.19
C ALA A 290 -3.30 2.43 -8.71
N THR A 291 -3.45 3.57 -9.37
CA THR A 291 -3.69 3.67 -10.83
C THR A 291 -2.41 3.70 -11.65
N THR A 292 -1.25 3.93 -11.02
CA THR A 292 0.04 4.07 -11.70
C THR A 292 0.72 2.72 -11.96
N TYR A 293 1.90 2.74 -12.56
CA TYR A 293 2.69 1.55 -12.84
C TYR A 293 3.43 0.99 -11.61
N HIS A 294 3.10 -0.24 -11.21
CA HIS A 294 3.56 -0.85 -9.95
C HIS A 294 4.82 -1.73 -10.07
N ARG A 295 5.72 -1.45 -11.02
CA ARG A 295 7.05 -2.08 -11.07
C ARG A 295 8.15 -1.06 -10.82
N TRP A 296 9.19 -1.53 -10.17
CA TRP A 296 10.37 -0.74 -9.85
C TRP A 296 11.49 -1.05 -10.84
N HIS A 297 12.19 -0.01 -11.27
CA HIS A 297 13.39 -0.04 -12.09
C HIS A 297 14.56 0.51 -11.29
N SER A 298 15.79 0.19 -11.69
CA SER A 298 16.96 0.76 -11.03
C SER A 298 17.09 2.24 -11.45
N PRO A 299 17.22 3.18 -10.50
CA PRO A 299 17.39 4.60 -10.82
C PRO A 299 18.80 4.94 -11.31
N VAL A 300 19.77 4.05 -11.08
CA VAL A 300 21.19 4.19 -11.43
C VAL A 300 21.78 2.85 -11.89
N SER A 301 22.88 2.90 -12.62
CA SER A 301 23.70 1.72 -12.92
C SER A 301 24.46 1.25 -11.68
N GLY A 302 24.62 -0.06 -11.51
CA GLY A 302 25.44 -0.60 -10.43
C GLY A 302 25.20 -2.08 -10.16
N ARG A 303 25.94 -2.60 -9.17
CA ARG A 303 25.77 -3.97 -8.67
C ARG A 303 24.99 -3.96 -7.36
N ILE A 304 23.99 -4.82 -7.25
CA ILE A 304 23.30 -5.06 -5.98
C ILE A 304 24.29 -5.74 -5.02
N VAL A 305 24.61 -5.09 -3.91
CA VAL A 305 25.57 -5.61 -2.91
C VAL A 305 24.90 -6.16 -1.65
N LYS A 306 23.67 -5.75 -1.38
CA LYS A 306 22.89 -6.26 -0.24
C LYS A 306 21.40 -6.11 -0.52
N ILE A 307 20.66 -7.14 -0.11
CA ILE A 307 19.20 -7.15 -0.03
C ILE A 307 18.85 -7.51 1.40
N VAL A 308 18.07 -6.65 2.06
CA VAL A 308 17.54 -6.93 3.40
C VAL A 308 16.03 -6.88 3.33
N ASP A 309 15.39 -7.96 3.78
CA ASP A 309 13.95 -8.03 4.00
C ASP A 309 13.68 -7.77 5.48
N VAL A 310 13.16 -6.59 5.78
CA VAL A 310 12.86 -6.17 7.16
C VAL A 310 11.38 -6.42 7.41
N PRO A 311 10.98 -7.32 8.33
CA PRO A 311 9.59 -7.49 8.72
C PRO A 311 9.01 -6.19 9.28
N GLY A 312 7.70 -6.00 9.09
CA GLY A 312 7.04 -4.79 9.49
C GLY A 312 5.58 -4.96 9.82
N THR A 313 4.98 -3.89 10.33
CA THR A 313 3.56 -3.76 10.60
C THR A 313 2.77 -3.48 9.34
N TYR A 314 1.56 -4.04 9.24
CA TYR A 314 0.69 -3.87 8.07
C TYR A 314 -0.42 -2.85 8.34
N CYS A 315 -0.98 -2.88 9.55
CA CYS A 315 -2.21 -2.19 9.92
C CYS A 315 -2.05 -1.28 11.15
N ALA A 316 -0.83 -0.86 11.50
CA ALA A 316 -0.61 0.02 12.64
C ALA A 316 -0.68 1.50 12.24
N TYR A 317 -1.52 2.26 12.92
CA TYR A 317 -1.67 3.71 12.76
C TYR A 317 -1.38 4.40 14.11
N PRO A 318 -0.42 5.34 14.17
CA PRO A 318 -0.16 6.12 15.39
C PRO A 318 -1.30 7.11 15.64
N HIS A 319 -1.94 7.05 16.81
CA HIS A 319 -3.06 7.91 17.16
C HIS A 319 -2.67 9.40 17.07
N GLN A 320 -3.26 10.15 16.14
CA GLN A 320 -3.02 11.59 15.99
C GLN A 320 -4.09 12.40 16.74
N GLN A 321 -3.64 13.33 17.58
CA GLN A 321 -4.52 14.22 18.35
C GLN A 321 -5.07 15.39 17.50
N ASP A 322 -4.48 15.63 16.32
CA ASP A 322 -4.88 16.66 15.36
C ASP A 322 -5.21 16.06 13.97
N SER A 323 -6.17 16.70 13.30
CA SER A 323 -7.03 16.21 12.22
C SER A 323 -6.41 16.03 10.83
N THR A 324 -5.11 15.78 10.71
CA THR A 324 -4.47 15.46 9.42
C THR A 324 -4.17 13.97 9.30
N PRO A 325 -4.87 13.20 8.44
CA PRO A 325 -4.59 11.78 8.28
C PRO A 325 -3.32 11.59 7.44
N VAL A 326 -2.19 11.28 8.07
CA VAL A 326 -1.03 10.69 7.35
C VAL A 326 -0.31 9.67 8.24
N PRO A 327 -0.43 8.36 7.96
CA PRO A 327 0.32 7.33 8.69
C PRO A 327 1.48 6.71 7.92
N MET A 328 2.51 6.26 8.66
CA MET A 328 2.97 4.85 8.66
C MET A 328 3.97 4.58 9.79
N THR A 329 3.73 3.51 10.54
CA THR A 329 4.77 2.79 11.30
C THR A 329 5.36 1.63 10.46
N ARG A 330 6.52 1.13 10.91
CA ARG A 330 7.46 0.15 10.29
C ARG A 330 6.84 -0.85 9.28
N ARG A 331 6.61 -0.54 8.00
CA ARG A 331 6.18 -1.57 7.01
C ARG A 331 7.33 -2.49 6.54
N ARG A 332 6.98 -3.65 5.97
CA ARG A 332 7.95 -4.53 5.30
C ARG A 332 8.70 -3.76 4.22
N ARG A 333 10.02 -3.84 4.24
CA ARG A 333 10.89 -3.08 3.33
C ARG A 333 11.94 -3.99 2.71
N ILE A 334 12.16 -3.78 1.42
CA ILE A 334 13.33 -4.31 0.72
C ILE A 334 14.30 -3.16 0.57
N THR A 335 15.48 -3.33 1.14
CA THR A 335 16.60 -2.37 1.04
C THR A 335 17.56 -2.88 -0.02
N LEU A 336 17.69 -2.17 -1.14
CA LEU A 336 18.68 -2.47 -2.18
C LEU A 336 19.80 -1.43 -2.16
N LYS A 337 21.02 -1.89 -1.96
CA LYS A 337 22.21 -1.05 -2.15
C LYS A 337 22.84 -1.37 -3.50
N HIS A 338 23.06 -0.32 -4.30
CA HIS A 338 23.89 -0.38 -5.50
C HIS A 338 25.30 0.12 -5.18
N SER A 339 26.31 -0.54 -5.73
CA SER A 339 27.66 0.03 -5.85
C SER A 339 27.91 0.41 -7.30
N CYS A 340 28.21 1.68 -7.56
CA CYS A 340 28.69 2.14 -8.86
C CYS A 340 30.22 2.00 -8.91
N PRO A 341 30.80 1.28 -9.90
CA PRO A 341 32.26 1.14 -10.04
C PRO A 341 32.98 2.43 -10.50
N THR A 342 32.25 3.41 -11.03
CA THR A 342 32.82 4.60 -11.69
C THR A 342 32.65 5.86 -10.86
N LEU A 343 33.53 6.02 -9.88
CA LEU A 343 34.15 7.33 -9.59
C LEU A 343 35.65 7.06 -9.57
N LEU A 344 36.24 7.01 -10.76
CA LEU A 344 37.70 7.05 -10.87
C LEU A 344 38.17 8.37 -10.24
N PRO A 345 39.21 8.35 -9.38
CA PRO A 345 39.76 9.57 -8.81
C PRO A 345 40.30 10.43 -9.95
N GLY A 346 39.71 11.61 -10.12
CA GLY A 346 40.28 12.71 -10.90
C GLY A 346 41.16 13.58 -10.01
#